data_AF-A0A452UPW6-F1
#
_entry.id   AF-A0A452UPW6-F1
#
_cell.length_a   1.000
_cell.length_b   1.000
_cell.length_c   1.000
_cell.angle_alpha   90.00
_cell.angle_beta   90.00
_cell.angle_gamma   90.00
#
_symmetry.space_group_name_H-M   'P 1'
#
loop_
_entity.id
_entity.type
_entity.pdbx_description
1 polymer ?
#
loop_
_entity_poly.entity_id
_entity_poly.type
_entity_poly.pdbx_seq_one_letter_code
_entity_poly.pdbx_strand_id
1 'polypeptide(L)'
;MNVFKNDKKIFRKESVFYNNILSTSEFSFGVFRVHSVNWQWYFSFTYSTAKYSMWSFLPRYLYLQFSKGANAFFLFITILQQIPDVSPMGKYTTLSPLMIILIISGIKEIVEDYVSLLLVKSQNYFLEKRHSCWVNVGDIVKASNGQFLPADMVLISSSEPQVTCYVATSNLDGETNLKIRQALLATAEMQTEKQLSSLSGKIECEGPNRHFNTFTGTLYLNGESPVPIGPDQVLLRGTQLKNTQWILGIVVYTGFETKFMQNSIKLPLKRSNVEKVTNVQILVLFWLLLAMSLVSCVGAIVWHEWYGEDYSSLSFGFDLLVFIILYHNLIPISLLVTLEIVKYVQAMFINWDEDMHYKGNNVYAMARTSNLNEELGQVKYLFSDKTGTLTCNIMTFKKLFLLPYSVENSCFYLKKLISLYLLQNLYEFLITYLYLNEIKT
;
A
#
# COMPACT_ATOMS: atom_id res chain seq x y z
N MET A 1 2.45 -32.27 -22.66
CA MET A 1 3.47 -31.34 -22.14
C MET A 1 4.32 -30.78 -23.29
N ASN A 2 3.66 -30.24 -24.32
CA ASN A 2 4.23 -29.77 -25.58
C ASN A 2 3.49 -28.49 -26.00
N VAL A 3 3.91 -27.30 -25.56
CA VAL A 3 3.66 -26.01 -26.25
C VAL A 3 4.72 -25.00 -25.78
N PHE A 4 5.96 -25.14 -26.23
CA PHE A 4 6.95 -24.05 -26.20
C PHE A 4 7.88 -24.24 -27.39
N LYS A 5 7.41 -23.84 -28.58
CA LYS A 5 8.27 -23.61 -29.76
C LYS A 5 7.53 -22.70 -30.72
N ASN A 6 8.28 -21.70 -31.20
CA ASN A 6 7.94 -20.70 -32.21
C ASN A 6 7.10 -19.51 -31.76
N ASP A 7 7.80 -18.42 -31.43
CA ASP A 7 7.60 -17.14 -32.13
C ASP A 7 8.80 -16.20 -31.88
N LYS A 8 9.88 -16.42 -32.63
CA LYS A 8 10.88 -15.38 -32.91
C LYS A 8 10.34 -14.55 -34.09
N LYS A 9 9.48 -13.57 -33.81
CA LYS A 9 9.21 -12.48 -34.76
C LYS A 9 9.92 -11.21 -34.28
N ILE A 10 10.92 -10.88 -35.09
CA ILE A 10 11.71 -9.66 -35.11
C ILE A 10 10.74 -8.47 -35.14
N PHE A 11 10.55 -7.81 -33.99
CA PHE A 11 10.01 -6.46 -33.94
C PHE A 11 11.18 -5.49 -33.83
N ARG A 12 11.40 -4.80 -34.95
CA ARG A 12 12.28 -3.65 -35.11
C ARG A 12 12.01 -2.67 -33.95
N LYS A 13 13.01 -2.45 -33.09
CA LYS A 13 12.99 -1.40 -32.07
C LYS A 13 12.81 -0.06 -32.76
N GLU A 14 11.61 0.49 -32.74
CA GLU A 14 11.45 1.95 -32.80
C GLU A 14 11.75 2.48 -31.40
N SER A 15 12.96 3.00 -31.26
CA SER A 15 13.47 3.72 -30.11
C SER A 15 12.72 5.04 -29.95
N VAL A 16 11.67 5.05 -29.13
CA VAL A 16 11.13 6.30 -28.58
C VAL A 16 12.02 6.68 -27.40
N PHE A 17 12.93 7.61 -27.69
CA PHE A 17 13.87 8.22 -26.77
C PHE A 17 13.14 8.83 -25.55
N TYR A 18 13.49 8.35 -24.36
CA TYR A 18 13.51 9.19 -23.16
C TYR A 18 14.91 9.74 -23.04
N ASN A 19 15.17 10.86 -23.70
CA ASN A 19 16.28 11.71 -23.29
C ASN A 19 15.76 12.64 -22.20
N ASN A 20 16.60 12.79 -21.18
CA ASN A 20 16.57 13.84 -20.16
C ASN A 20 15.80 13.51 -18.88
N ILE A 21 16.22 12.41 -18.22
CA ILE A 21 16.67 12.60 -16.83
C ILE A 21 18.04 13.27 -16.98
N LEU A 22 18.13 14.55 -16.60
CA LEU A 22 19.42 15.25 -16.56
C LEU A 22 20.19 14.72 -15.36
N SER A 23 20.74 13.51 -15.52
CA SER A 23 21.62 12.89 -14.55
C SER A 23 22.88 13.73 -14.42
N THR A 24 23.24 13.97 -13.17
CA THR A 24 24.24 14.88 -12.61
C THR A 24 25.71 14.58 -12.96
N SER A 25 26.04 14.18 -14.20
CA SER A 25 27.43 13.80 -14.52
C SER A 25 28.19 14.67 -15.54
N GLU A 26 27.57 15.54 -16.35
CA GLU A 26 28.36 16.31 -17.35
C GLU A 26 27.97 17.76 -17.62
N PHE A 27 26.97 18.34 -16.94
CA PHE A 27 26.64 19.76 -17.12
C PHE A 27 26.27 20.41 -15.78
N SER A 28 26.90 21.56 -15.49
CA SER A 28 26.59 22.42 -14.36
C SER A 28 25.23 23.09 -14.56
N PHE A 29 24.17 22.43 -14.12
CA PHE A 29 22.83 23.03 -14.00
C PHE A 29 22.77 23.99 -12.81
N GLY A 30 21.97 25.04 -12.92
CA GLY A 30 21.68 25.96 -11.82
C GLY A 30 21.25 25.20 -10.55
N VAL A 31 21.92 25.49 -9.43
CA VAL A 31 21.68 24.80 -8.16
C VAL A 31 20.43 25.37 -7.50
N PHE A 32 19.31 24.67 -7.59
CA PHE A 32 18.18 24.93 -6.71
C PHE A 32 18.44 24.33 -5.33
N ARG A 33 18.63 25.20 -4.32
CA ARG A 33 18.66 24.75 -2.93
C ARG A 33 17.24 24.77 -2.38
N VAL A 34 16.65 23.60 -2.20
CA VAL A 34 15.44 23.45 -1.39
C VAL A 34 15.86 23.39 0.07
N HIS A 35 15.46 24.37 0.88
CA HIS A 35 15.75 24.40 2.30
C HIS A 35 14.46 24.10 3.07
N SER A 36 14.40 22.91 3.66
CA SER A 36 13.41 22.56 4.68
C SER A 36 13.95 23.00 6.03
N VAL A 37 13.08 23.48 6.93
CA VAL A 37 13.42 24.05 8.24
C VAL A 37 14.03 23.00 9.21
N ASN A 38 14.19 21.73 8.80
CA ASN A 38 14.92 20.71 9.56
C ASN A 38 16.00 20.04 8.70
N TRP A 39 17.25 20.07 9.18
CA TRP A 39 18.36 19.28 8.65
C TRP A 39 18.13 17.79 8.93
N GLN A 40 17.58 17.05 7.97
CA GLN A 40 17.60 15.60 8.00
C GLN A 40 18.12 15.05 6.67
N TRP A 41 18.93 14.00 6.78
CA TRP A 41 19.57 13.30 5.67
C TRP A 41 18.48 12.75 4.73
N TYR A 42 18.49 13.18 3.47
CA TYR A 42 17.62 12.64 2.43
C TYR A 42 17.98 11.16 2.20
N PHE A 43 17.19 10.25 2.77
CA PHE A 43 17.35 8.81 2.57
C PHE A 43 16.91 8.43 1.14
N SER A 44 17.77 7.75 0.38
CA SER A 44 17.41 7.14 -0.91
C SER A 44 16.28 6.12 -0.75
N PHE A 45 15.25 6.20 -1.60
CA PHE A 45 14.07 5.35 -1.50
C PHE A 45 14.06 4.19 -2.50
N THR A 46 14.14 2.97 -1.97
CA THR A 46 13.42 1.81 -2.53
C THR A 46 12.09 1.72 -1.79
N TYR A 47 10.96 1.85 -2.50
CA TYR A 47 9.67 1.51 -1.93
C TYR A 47 9.63 0.00 -1.71
N SER A 48 9.72 -0.43 -0.46
CA SER A 48 9.43 -1.80 -0.11
C SER A 48 8.18 -1.83 0.74
N THR A 49 7.09 -2.30 0.14
CA THR A 49 5.93 -2.79 0.89
C THR A 49 6.20 -4.17 1.48
N ALA A 50 7.38 -4.76 1.26
CA ALA A 50 7.76 -6.02 1.87
C ALA A 50 7.78 -5.86 3.39
N LYS A 51 7.20 -6.83 4.08
CA LYS A 51 7.22 -6.83 5.54
C LYS A 51 8.63 -7.10 6.07
N TYR A 52 9.48 -7.72 5.28
CA TYR A 52 10.82 -8.16 5.67
C TYR A 52 11.88 -7.72 4.67
N SER A 53 13.03 -7.25 5.17
CA SER A 53 14.29 -7.25 4.42
C SER A 53 14.98 -8.61 4.56
N MET A 54 15.73 -9.05 3.54
CA MET A 54 16.41 -10.37 3.48
C MET A 54 17.16 -10.71 4.78
N TRP A 55 17.86 -9.74 5.37
CA TRP A 55 18.62 -9.92 6.62
C TRP A 55 17.78 -9.77 7.90
N SER A 56 16.69 -8.99 7.83
CA SER A 56 15.79 -8.77 8.96
C SER A 56 14.70 -9.84 9.10
N PHE A 57 14.55 -10.73 8.11
CA PHE A 57 13.49 -11.73 8.08
C PHE A 57 13.56 -12.64 9.30
N LEU A 58 14.68 -13.35 9.49
CA LEU A 58 14.77 -14.39 10.51
C LEU A 58 14.59 -13.84 11.95
N PRO A 59 15.28 -12.76 12.39
CA PRO A 59 15.11 -12.26 13.75
C PRO A 59 13.68 -11.75 14.02
N ARG A 60 13.09 -11.06 13.04
CA ARG A 60 11.74 -10.51 13.17
C ARG A 60 10.69 -11.61 13.11
N TYR A 61 10.85 -12.59 12.22
CA TYR A 61 9.99 -13.76 12.10
C TYR A 61 9.96 -14.54 13.42
N LEU A 62 11.12 -14.89 13.97
CA LEU A 62 11.20 -15.62 15.23
C LEU A 62 10.59 -14.83 16.39
N TYR A 63 10.88 -13.53 16.48
CA TYR A 63 10.25 -12.67 17.48
C TYR A 63 8.72 -12.67 17.37
N LEU A 64 8.18 -12.58 16.17
CA LEU A 64 6.73 -12.61 15.95
C LEU A 64 6.13 -13.98 16.27
N GLN A 65 6.78 -15.06 15.87
CA GLN A 65 6.31 -16.41 16.11
C GLN A 65 6.35 -16.75 17.60
N PHE A 66 7.37 -16.33 18.36
CA PHE A 66 7.43 -16.50 19.81
C PHE A 66 6.64 -15.46 20.61
N SER A 67 6.22 -14.35 20.00
CA SER A 67 5.24 -13.44 20.63
C SER A 67 3.85 -14.07 20.77
N LYS A 68 3.60 -15.20 20.10
CA LYS A 68 2.41 -16.03 20.29
C LYS A 68 2.62 -16.88 21.55
N GLY A 69 1.72 -16.75 22.53
CA GLY A 69 1.86 -17.43 23.82
C GLY A 69 1.97 -18.96 23.70
N ALA A 70 1.32 -19.54 22.67
CA ALA A 70 1.41 -20.96 22.35
C ALA A 70 2.84 -21.43 22.05
N ASN A 71 3.55 -20.71 21.18
CA ASN A 71 4.91 -21.04 20.80
C ASN A 71 5.89 -20.75 21.93
N ALA A 72 5.63 -19.71 22.74
CA ALA A 72 6.40 -19.42 23.95
C ALA A 72 6.28 -20.56 24.98
N PHE A 73 5.08 -21.12 25.17
CA PHE A 73 4.87 -22.28 26.05
C PHE A 73 5.67 -23.51 25.58
N PHE A 74 5.62 -23.84 24.28
CA PHE A 74 6.38 -24.98 23.77
C PHE A 74 7.88 -24.76 23.84
N LEU A 75 8.36 -23.54 23.57
CA LEU A 75 9.77 -23.19 23.77
C LEU A 75 10.18 -23.37 25.24
N PHE A 76 9.34 -22.98 26.19
CA PHE A 76 9.59 -23.20 27.62
C PHE A 76 9.72 -24.68 27.98
N ILE A 77 8.79 -25.53 27.51
CA ILE A 77 8.85 -26.98 27.73
C ILE A 77 10.08 -27.61 27.08
N THR A 78 10.44 -27.19 25.86
CA THR A 78 11.63 -27.71 25.17
C THR A 78 12.92 -27.33 25.89
N ILE A 79 13.00 -26.14 26.48
CA ILE A 79 14.15 -25.76 27.33
C ILE A 79 14.20 -26.63 28.59
N LEU A 80 13.06 -26.86 29.25
CA LEU A 80 12.99 -27.72 30.44
C LEU A 80 13.41 -29.17 30.13
N GLN A 81 13.04 -29.71 28.98
CA GLN A 81 13.42 -31.07 28.57
C GLN A 81 14.90 -31.22 28.20
N GLN A 82 15.63 -30.12 28.02
CA GLN A 82 17.06 -30.18 27.74
C GLN A 82 17.91 -30.36 29.01
N ILE A 83 17.32 -30.11 30.19
CA ILE A 83 18.00 -30.29 31.48
C ILE A 83 18.18 -31.80 31.72
N PRO A 84 19.43 -32.29 31.87
CA PRO A 84 19.68 -33.70 32.19
C PRO A 84 19.05 -34.05 33.55
N ASP A 85 18.65 -35.31 33.72
CA ASP A 85 18.09 -35.90 34.96
C ASP A 85 16.65 -35.49 35.33
N VAL A 86 16.06 -34.51 34.65
CA VAL A 86 14.67 -34.03 34.91
C VAL A 86 13.68 -34.54 33.86
N SER A 87 14.13 -34.90 32.67
CA SER A 87 13.26 -35.31 31.57
C SER A 87 13.03 -36.83 31.56
N PRO A 88 11.82 -37.35 31.91
CA PRO A 88 11.49 -38.76 31.75
C PRO A 88 11.31 -39.17 30.27
N MET A 89 11.22 -38.20 29.37
CA MET A 89 11.06 -38.36 27.92
C MET A 89 12.34 -38.00 27.17
N GLY A 90 12.53 -38.53 25.96
CA GLY A 90 13.71 -38.24 25.15
C GLY A 90 13.84 -36.75 24.79
N LYS A 91 15.07 -36.21 24.91
CA LYS A 91 15.41 -34.78 24.71
C LYS A 91 14.92 -34.17 23.38
N TYR A 92 14.79 -34.98 22.33
CA TYR A 92 14.40 -34.53 20.99
C TYR A 92 12.90 -34.61 20.69
N THR A 93 12.10 -35.19 21.59
CA THR A 93 10.68 -35.52 21.31
C THR A 93 9.80 -34.28 21.14
N THR A 94 10.05 -33.18 21.87
CA THR A 94 9.30 -31.91 21.70
C THR A 94 9.99 -30.90 20.79
N LEU A 95 11.34 -30.91 20.76
CA LEU A 95 12.14 -30.04 19.89
C LEU A 95 11.80 -30.29 18.41
N SER A 96 11.69 -31.56 18.01
CA SER A 96 11.49 -31.93 16.60
C SER A 96 10.16 -31.39 16.04
N PRO A 97 8.99 -31.61 16.67
CA PRO A 97 7.73 -30.99 16.26
C PRO A 97 7.79 -29.46 16.21
N LEU A 98 8.37 -28.82 17.23
CA LEU A 98 8.49 -27.36 17.27
C LEU A 98 9.30 -26.81 16.10
N MET A 99 10.44 -27.43 15.78
CA MET A 99 11.29 -27.01 14.65
C MET A 99 10.59 -27.19 13.31
N ILE A 100 9.89 -28.30 13.10
CA ILE A 100 9.11 -28.54 11.88
C ILE A 100 8.06 -27.44 11.69
N ILE A 101 7.38 -27.04 12.77
CA ILE A 101 6.39 -25.96 12.73
C ILE A 101 7.05 -24.65 12.32
N LEU A 102 8.11 -24.24 13.03
CA LEU A 102 8.81 -22.99 12.73
C LEU A 102 9.33 -22.94 11.29
N ILE A 103 9.74 -24.09 10.72
CA ILE A 103 10.16 -24.18 9.33
C ILE A 103 8.97 -24.03 8.38
N ILE A 104 7.87 -24.77 8.59
CA ILE A 104 6.69 -24.72 7.72
C ILE A 104 6.06 -23.32 7.73
N SER A 105 5.85 -22.72 8.91
CA SER A 105 5.30 -21.37 9.02
C SER A 105 6.25 -20.34 8.39
N GLY A 106 7.56 -20.55 8.51
CA GLY A 106 8.58 -19.67 7.91
C GLY A 106 8.57 -19.74 6.39
N ILE A 107 8.53 -20.93 5.80
CA ILE A 107 8.41 -21.12 4.35
C ILE A 107 7.13 -20.46 3.84
N LYS A 108 6.00 -20.70 4.51
CA LYS A 108 4.72 -20.07 4.18
C LYS A 108 4.84 -18.55 4.16
N GLU A 109 5.43 -17.95 5.20
CA GLU A 109 5.57 -16.49 5.30
C GLU A 109 6.49 -15.91 4.22
N ILE A 110 7.56 -16.62 3.86
CA ILE A 110 8.43 -16.26 2.72
C ILE A 110 7.64 -16.29 1.41
N VAL A 111 6.84 -17.33 1.18
CA VAL A 111 6.03 -17.46 -0.04
C VAL A 111 5.01 -16.32 -0.13
N GLU A 112 4.30 -16.02 0.96
CA GLU A 112 3.33 -14.92 1.00
C GLU A 112 3.96 -13.54 0.76
N ASP A 113 5.13 -13.27 1.36
CA ASP A 113 5.85 -12.00 1.18
C ASP A 113 6.45 -11.90 -0.23
N TYR A 114 6.97 -13.01 -0.79
CA TYR A 114 7.49 -13.05 -2.17
C TYR A 114 6.39 -12.81 -3.20
N VAL A 115 5.22 -13.44 -3.04
CA VAL A 115 4.08 -13.21 -3.92
C VAL A 115 3.59 -11.76 -3.81
N SER A 116 3.52 -11.21 -2.60
CA SER A 116 3.17 -9.80 -2.38
C SER A 116 4.14 -8.86 -3.07
N LEU A 117 5.44 -9.16 -3.00
CA LEU A 117 6.50 -8.43 -3.70
C LEU A 117 6.36 -8.52 -5.22
N LEU A 118 6.09 -9.71 -5.76
CA LEU A 118 5.88 -9.90 -7.20
C LEU A 118 4.68 -9.11 -7.71
N LEU A 119 3.58 -9.03 -6.96
CA LEU A 119 2.41 -8.22 -7.34
C LEU A 119 2.71 -6.74 -7.33
N VAL A 120 3.42 -6.27 -6.31
CA VAL A 120 3.84 -4.87 -6.24
C VAL A 120 4.80 -4.58 -7.38
N LYS A 121 5.73 -5.49 -7.66
CA LYS A 121 6.63 -5.37 -8.80
C LYS A 121 5.90 -5.45 -10.12
N SER A 122 4.81 -6.21 -10.28
CA SER A 122 4.06 -6.30 -11.54
C SER A 122 3.17 -5.08 -11.79
N GLN A 123 2.50 -4.56 -10.76
CA GLN A 123 1.80 -3.27 -10.80
C GLN A 123 2.80 -2.14 -11.06
N ASN A 124 3.94 -2.17 -10.38
CA ASN A 124 5.02 -1.26 -10.65
C ASN A 124 5.61 -1.49 -12.03
N TYR A 125 5.75 -2.70 -12.59
CA TYR A 125 6.26 -2.95 -13.95
C TYR A 125 5.38 -2.31 -15.03
N PHE A 126 4.07 -2.21 -14.82
CA PHE A 126 3.18 -1.42 -15.70
C PHE A 126 3.40 0.10 -15.55
N LEU A 127 3.80 0.56 -14.37
CA LEU A 127 4.24 1.94 -14.12
C LEU A 127 5.72 2.19 -14.51
N GLU A 128 6.57 1.15 -14.49
CA GLU A 128 8.04 1.18 -14.47
C GLU A 128 8.64 0.78 -15.82
N LYS A 129 7.81 0.23 -16.73
CA LYS A 129 8.06 0.41 -18.18
C LYS A 129 8.08 1.89 -18.58
N ARG A 130 7.69 2.80 -17.68
CA ARG A 130 7.91 4.24 -17.75
C ARG A 130 8.66 4.75 -16.50
N HIS A 131 9.98 4.54 -16.48
CA HIS A 131 10.95 5.41 -15.75
C HIS A 131 10.87 5.42 -14.22
N SER A 132 11.47 4.41 -13.58
CA SER A 132 11.89 4.51 -12.17
C SER A 132 13.32 5.05 -12.11
N CYS A 133 13.45 6.36 -12.33
CA CYS A 133 14.66 7.10 -12.00
C CYS A 133 14.51 7.60 -10.56
N TRP A 134 15.54 7.37 -9.74
CA TRP A 134 15.62 7.90 -8.39
C TRP A 134 15.53 9.43 -8.46
N VAL A 135 14.50 9.99 -7.80
CA VAL A 135 14.26 11.42 -7.76
C VAL A 135 14.68 11.94 -6.40
N ASN A 136 15.63 12.86 -6.37
CA ASN A 136 16.08 13.54 -5.17
C ASN A 136 15.36 14.89 -5.01
N VAL A 137 15.41 15.42 -3.79
CA VAL A 137 14.86 16.76 -3.51
C VAL A 137 15.68 17.81 -4.25
N GLY A 138 15.01 18.72 -4.95
CA GLY A 138 15.63 19.73 -5.80
C GLY A 138 15.77 19.33 -7.27
N ASP A 139 15.53 18.06 -7.63
CA ASP A 139 15.55 17.62 -9.02
C ASP A 139 14.38 18.23 -9.80
N ILE A 140 14.63 18.58 -11.06
CA ILE A 140 13.59 19.03 -11.99
C ILE A 140 13.08 17.82 -12.77
N VAL A 141 11.79 17.56 -12.66
CA VAL A 141 11.13 16.42 -13.30
C VAL A 141 10.16 16.89 -14.36
N LYS A 142 10.27 16.28 -15.54
CA LYS A 142 9.31 16.43 -16.64
C LYS A 142 8.33 15.26 -16.63
N ALA A 143 7.04 15.54 -16.48
CA ALA A 143 5.99 14.51 -16.55
C ALA A 143 5.11 14.72 -17.79
N SER A 144 4.77 13.64 -18.48
CA SER A 144 3.94 13.66 -19.69
C SER A 144 2.50 13.25 -19.41
N ASN A 145 1.59 13.55 -20.35
CA ASN A 145 0.16 13.21 -20.23
C ASN A 145 -0.07 11.72 -19.90
N GLY A 146 -0.97 11.45 -18.95
CA GLY A 146 -1.36 10.11 -18.51
C GLY A 146 -0.41 9.45 -17.51
N GLN A 147 0.68 10.13 -17.11
CA GLN A 147 1.64 9.59 -16.15
C GLN A 147 1.29 9.93 -14.71
N PHE A 148 1.69 9.05 -13.80
CA PHE A 148 1.61 9.30 -12.36
C PHE A 148 2.82 10.08 -11.88
N LEU A 149 2.61 11.02 -10.98
CA LEU A 149 3.69 11.82 -10.43
C LEU A 149 4.49 11.04 -9.39
N PRO A 150 5.84 11.04 -9.48
CA PRO A 150 6.70 10.20 -8.64
C PRO A 150 6.86 10.72 -7.21
N ALA A 151 6.78 12.03 -7.01
CA ALA A 151 7.06 12.74 -5.77
C ALA A 151 6.17 13.99 -5.65
N ASP A 152 6.20 14.66 -4.50
CA ASP A 152 5.51 15.95 -4.36
C ASP A 152 6.40 17.04 -4.96
N MET A 153 5.84 17.81 -5.90
CA MET A 153 6.60 18.75 -6.72
C MET A 153 5.86 20.07 -6.89
N VAL A 154 6.62 21.17 -6.94
CA VAL A 154 6.13 22.51 -7.27
C VAL A 154 6.16 22.67 -8.79
N LEU A 155 5.03 23.07 -9.36
CA LEU A 155 4.86 23.30 -10.79
C LEU A 155 5.61 24.58 -11.21
N ILE A 156 6.53 24.45 -12.16
CA ILE A 156 7.30 25.56 -12.75
C ILE A 156 6.61 26.03 -14.03
N SER A 157 6.38 25.10 -14.96
CA SER A 157 5.81 25.40 -16.26
C SER A 157 4.99 24.23 -16.80
N SER A 158 4.07 24.53 -17.71
CA SER A 158 3.19 23.56 -18.36
C SER A 158 3.04 23.89 -19.84
N SER A 159 2.64 22.89 -20.62
CA SER A 159 2.33 23.04 -22.04
C SER A 159 1.07 23.86 -22.33
N GLU A 160 0.13 23.97 -21.38
CA GLU A 160 -1.16 24.64 -21.59
C GLU A 160 -1.09 26.17 -21.45
N PRO A 161 -2.02 26.91 -22.07
CA PRO A 161 -2.12 28.35 -21.88
C PRO A 161 -2.33 28.70 -20.40
N GLN A 162 -1.80 29.85 -19.99
CA GLN A 162 -1.80 30.33 -18.61
C GLN A 162 -1.05 29.44 -17.61
N VAL A 163 -0.20 28.52 -18.11
CA VAL A 163 0.64 27.63 -17.31
C VAL A 163 -0.18 26.79 -16.33
N THR A 164 -1.35 26.33 -16.80
CA THR A 164 -2.27 25.49 -16.03
C THR A 164 -2.03 24.02 -16.29
N CYS A 165 -2.36 23.15 -15.34
CA CYS A 165 -2.42 21.72 -15.58
C CYS A 165 -3.61 21.06 -14.88
N TYR A 166 -4.03 19.92 -15.44
CA TYR A 166 -5.17 19.16 -14.93
C TYR A 166 -4.68 17.85 -14.35
N VAL A 167 -5.09 17.59 -13.11
CA VAL A 167 -4.61 16.44 -12.37
C VAL A 167 -5.80 15.64 -11.84
N ALA A 168 -5.80 14.34 -12.07
CA ALA A 168 -6.75 13.43 -11.48
C ALA A 168 -6.27 13.00 -10.09
N THR A 169 -7.06 13.33 -9.07
CA THR A 169 -6.82 12.96 -7.66
C THR A 169 -7.69 11.81 -7.18
N SER A 170 -8.20 10.99 -8.12
CA SER A 170 -9.04 9.82 -7.80
C SER A 170 -8.37 8.84 -6.84
N ASN A 171 -7.04 8.76 -6.85
CA ASN A 171 -6.27 7.88 -5.98
C ASN A 171 -6.00 8.45 -4.58
N LEU A 172 -6.22 9.75 -4.38
CA LEU A 172 -6.00 10.43 -3.10
C LEU A 172 -7.31 10.62 -2.33
N ASP A 173 -8.26 11.30 -2.95
CA ASP A 173 -9.49 11.79 -2.31
C ASP A 173 -10.76 11.13 -2.88
N GLY A 174 -10.63 10.19 -3.84
CA GLY A 174 -11.78 9.56 -4.50
C GLY A 174 -12.61 10.51 -5.39
N GLU A 175 -12.14 11.73 -5.63
CA GLU A 175 -12.78 12.69 -6.51
C GLU A 175 -12.57 12.32 -7.99
N THR A 176 -13.64 12.36 -8.79
CA THR A 176 -13.58 12.06 -10.24
C THR A 176 -13.24 13.27 -11.10
N ASN A 177 -13.45 14.48 -10.57
CA ASN A 177 -13.17 15.71 -11.28
C ASN A 177 -11.66 15.95 -11.37
N LEU A 178 -11.23 16.58 -12.46
CA LEU A 178 -9.85 17.01 -12.62
C LEU A 178 -9.65 18.28 -11.78
N LYS A 179 -8.64 18.27 -10.91
CA LYS A 179 -8.21 19.48 -10.20
C LYS A 179 -7.32 20.29 -11.12
N ILE A 180 -7.61 21.59 -11.21
CA ILE A 180 -6.80 22.54 -11.96
C ILE A 180 -5.70 23.03 -11.02
N ARG A 181 -4.47 23.02 -11.50
CA ARG A 181 -3.29 23.56 -10.82
C ARG A 181 -2.63 24.59 -11.73
N GLN A 182 -2.03 25.62 -11.17
CA GLN A 182 -1.45 26.71 -11.95
C GLN A 182 -0.05 27.02 -11.44
N ALA A 183 0.90 27.13 -12.37
CA ALA A 183 2.26 27.50 -12.02
C ALA A 183 2.36 28.99 -11.69
N LEU A 184 3.50 29.39 -11.15
CA LEU A 184 3.82 30.79 -10.94
C LEU A 184 4.03 31.48 -12.29
N LEU A 185 3.48 32.68 -12.44
CA LEU A 185 3.68 33.50 -13.65
C LEU A 185 5.16 33.87 -13.85
N ALA A 186 5.90 34.07 -12.76
CA ALA A 186 7.34 34.34 -12.79
C ALA A 186 8.15 33.21 -13.47
N THR A 187 7.67 31.97 -13.42
CA THR A 187 8.35 30.80 -14.00
C THR A 187 7.73 30.33 -15.32
N ALA A 188 6.73 31.05 -15.84
CA ALA A 188 5.95 30.67 -17.01
C ALA A 188 6.78 30.49 -18.29
N GLU A 189 7.78 31.34 -18.48
CA GLU A 189 8.62 31.39 -19.68
C GLU A 189 9.68 30.28 -19.73
N MET A 190 9.85 29.54 -18.64
CA MET A 190 10.89 28.53 -18.45
C MET A 190 10.45 27.18 -19.02
N GLN A 191 10.40 27.10 -20.35
CA GLN A 191 9.92 25.91 -21.07
C GLN A 191 11.05 25.11 -21.70
N THR A 192 12.18 25.75 -22.01
CA THR A 192 13.31 25.13 -22.71
C THR A 192 14.39 24.67 -21.73
N GLU A 193 15.05 23.55 -22.02
CA GLU A 193 16.15 23.01 -21.21
C GLU A 193 17.28 24.01 -20.96
N LYS A 194 17.58 24.86 -21.96
CA LYS A 194 18.57 25.94 -21.83
C LYS A 194 18.17 27.02 -20.82
N GLN A 195 16.86 27.32 -20.72
CA GLN A 195 16.34 28.28 -19.75
C GLN A 195 16.31 27.67 -18.34
N LEU A 196 16.00 26.37 -18.25
CA LEU A 196 16.11 25.59 -17.02
C LEU A 196 17.55 25.54 -16.50
N SER A 197 18.56 25.44 -17.38
CA SER A 197 19.97 25.41 -16.95
C SER A 197 20.45 26.74 -16.34
N SER A 198 19.94 27.87 -16.80
CA SER A 198 20.22 29.19 -16.23
C SER A 198 19.39 29.50 -14.98
N LEU A 199 18.34 28.72 -14.74
CA LEU A 199 17.42 28.97 -13.65
C LEU A 199 18.07 28.59 -12.32
N SER A 200 18.15 29.56 -11.41
CA SER A 200 18.69 29.38 -10.07
C SER A 200 17.84 30.13 -9.06
N GLY A 201 17.53 29.47 -7.95
CA GLY A 201 16.67 30.01 -6.91
C GLY A 201 16.66 29.14 -5.66
N LYS A 202 15.95 29.60 -4.64
CA LYS A 202 15.75 28.91 -3.36
C LYS A 202 14.25 28.72 -3.14
N ILE A 203 13.85 27.50 -2.79
CA ILE A 203 12.49 27.22 -2.33
C ILE A 203 12.56 26.96 -0.83
N GLU A 204 11.85 27.78 -0.07
CA GLU A 204 11.60 27.53 1.35
C GLU A 204 10.15 27.06 1.49
N CYS A 205 9.94 25.99 2.25
CA CYS A 205 8.62 25.41 2.46
C CYS A 205 8.47 24.94 3.90
N GLU A 206 7.21 24.76 4.31
CA GLU A 206 6.90 24.13 5.59
C GLU A 206 7.46 22.69 5.68
N GLY A 207 7.51 22.15 6.91
CA GLY A 207 7.84 20.74 7.11
C GLY A 207 6.77 19.82 6.49
N PRO A 208 7.10 18.56 6.18
CA PRO A 208 6.18 17.67 5.49
C PRO A 208 4.98 17.34 6.40
N ASN A 209 3.76 17.58 5.90
CA ASN A 209 2.50 17.46 6.64
C ASN A 209 1.51 16.48 5.97
N ARG A 210 0.49 16.08 6.74
CA ARG A 210 -0.55 15.11 6.34
C ARG A 210 -1.68 15.72 5.52
N HIS A 211 -1.76 17.04 5.44
CA HIS A 211 -2.92 17.73 4.91
C HIS A 211 -2.71 17.99 3.40
N PHE A 212 -3.52 17.34 2.57
CA PHE A 212 -3.42 17.47 1.11
C PHE A 212 -3.71 18.89 0.59
N ASN A 213 -4.54 19.66 1.29
CA ASN A 213 -5.04 20.96 0.84
C ASN A 213 -4.21 22.16 1.32
N THR A 214 -3.30 21.98 2.27
CA THR A 214 -2.52 23.08 2.85
C THR A 214 -1.09 22.97 2.37
N PHE A 215 -0.58 23.98 1.67
CA PHE A 215 0.85 24.07 1.38
C PHE A 215 1.27 25.52 1.49
N THR A 216 2.31 25.79 2.27
CA THR A 216 2.89 27.11 2.38
C THR A 216 4.38 27.05 2.06
N GLY A 217 4.78 27.74 0.99
CA GLY A 217 6.17 27.95 0.65
C GLY A 217 6.41 29.33 0.05
N THR A 218 7.68 29.66 -0.14
CA THR A 218 8.14 30.90 -0.77
C THR A 218 9.26 30.58 -1.74
N LEU A 219 9.09 31.02 -2.99
CA LEU A 219 10.09 30.95 -4.04
C LEU A 219 10.91 32.22 -4.05
N TYR A 220 12.23 32.08 -3.97
CA TYR A 220 13.21 33.14 -4.14
C TYR A 220 13.95 32.93 -5.46
N LEU A 221 13.63 33.74 -6.46
CA LEU A 221 14.34 33.78 -7.74
C LEU A 221 15.44 34.84 -7.71
N ASN A 222 16.53 34.61 -8.44
CA ASN A 222 17.64 35.56 -8.49
C ASN A 222 17.23 36.86 -9.19
N GLY A 223 17.12 37.95 -8.41
CA GLY A 223 16.80 39.28 -8.91
C GLY A 223 15.31 39.66 -8.88
N GLU A 224 14.43 38.79 -8.38
CA GLU A 224 12.99 39.06 -8.24
C GLU A 224 12.56 39.06 -6.76
N SER A 225 11.43 39.72 -6.48
CA SER A 225 10.81 39.68 -5.15
C SER A 225 10.34 38.26 -4.79
N PRO A 226 10.39 37.87 -3.51
CA PRO A 226 9.92 36.55 -3.08
C PRO A 226 8.45 36.35 -3.42
N VAL A 227 8.12 35.22 -4.02
CA VAL A 227 6.75 34.88 -4.44
C VAL A 227 6.19 33.74 -3.59
N PRO A 228 4.99 33.89 -2.98
CA PRO A 228 4.39 32.82 -2.19
C PRO A 228 3.93 31.65 -3.09
N ILE A 229 4.20 30.43 -2.65
CA ILE A 229 3.73 29.17 -3.22
C ILE A 229 2.60 28.66 -2.32
N GLY A 230 1.41 28.49 -2.90
CA GLY A 230 0.25 27.90 -2.27
C GLY A 230 0.00 26.45 -2.69
N PRO A 231 -1.14 25.86 -2.28
CA PRO A 231 -1.52 24.50 -2.66
C PRO A 231 -1.83 24.35 -4.15
N ASP A 232 -2.22 25.43 -4.85
CA ASP A 232 -2.55 25.40 -6.28
C ASP A 232 -1.34 25.28 -7.21
N GLN A 233 -0.15 25.54 -6.67
CA GLN A 233 1.12 25.41 -7.36
C GLN A 233 1.79 24.05 -7.11
N VAL A 234 1.24 23.22 -6.21
CA VAL A 234 1.84 21.92 -5.82
C VAL A 234 1.08 20.74 -6.41
N LEU A 235 1.85 19.79 -6.91
CA LEU A 235 1.39 18.51 -7.40
C LEU A 235 1.83 17.41 -6.46
N LEU A 236 0.89 16.54 -6.09
CA LEU A 236 1.12 15.50 -5.10
C LEU A 236 1.48 14.17 -5.78
N ARG A 237 2.28 13.36 -5.10
CA ARG A 237 2.59 11.99 -5.49
C ARG A 237 1.31 11.15 -5.65
N GLY A 238 1.29 10.29 -6.67
CA GLY A 238 0.19 9.35 -6.91
C GLY A 238 -1.02 9.96 -7.64
N THR A 239 -0.98 11.27 -7.92
CA THR A 239 -1.91 11.92 -8.83
C THR A 239 -1.52 11.66 -10.29
N GLN A 240 -2.51 11.60 -11.18
CA GLN A 240 -2.28 11.36 -12.61
C GLN A 240 -2.45 12.64 -13.41
N LEU A 241 -1.47 12.98 -14.23
CA LEU A 241 -1.58 14.09 -15.17
C LEU A 241 -2.57 13.73 -16.27
N LYS A 242 -3.56 14.59 -16.55
CA LYS A 242 -4.53 14.42 -17.63
C LYS A 242 -4.68 15.72 -18.41
N ASN A 243 -5.09 15.63 -19.67
CA ASN A 243 -5.42 16.79 -20.51
C ASN A 243 -4.32 17.87 -20.61
N THR A 244 -3.06 17.53 -20.32
CA THR A 244 -1.89 18.39 -20.54
C THR A 244 -0.76 17.56 -21.11
N GLN A 245 -0.10 18.04 -22.17
CA GLN A 245 0.92 17.27 -22.86
C GLN A 245 2.15 17.00 -21.99
N TRP A 246 2.67 18.04 -21.32
CA TRP A 246 3.80 17.94 -20.42
C TRP A 246 3.77 19.03 -19.34
N ILE A 247 4.43 18.74 -18.24
CA ILE A 247 4.71 19.67 -17.14
C ILE A 247 6.16 19.58 -16.72
N LEU A 248 6.69 20.68 -16.17
CA LEU A 248 7.98 20.75 -15.50
C LEU A 248 7.75 21.15 -14.04
N GLY A 249 8.37 20.46 -13.10
CA GLY A 249 8.31 20.84 -11.70
C GLY A 249 9.54 20.44 -10.90
N ILE A 250 9.79 21.17 -9.81
CA ILE A 250 10.88 20.92 -8.86
C ILE A 250 10.36 20.05 -7.73
N VAL A 251 11.10 19.01 -7.40
CA VAL A 251 10.73 18.06 -6.35
C VAL A 251 11.01 18.66 -4.98
N VAL A 252 9.98 18.69 -4.12
CA VAL A 252 10.05 19.25 -2.76
C VAL A 252 10.10 18.16 -1.70
N TYR A 253 9.21 17.16 -1.77
CA TYR A 253 9.23 16.03 -0.84
C TYR A 253 9.36 14.71 -1.59
N THR A 254 10.18 13.80 -1.07
CA THR A 254 10.41 12.47 -1.64
C THR A 254 10.09 11.35 -0.64
N GLY A 255 9.79 10.14 -1.15
CA GLY A 255 9.65 8.95 -0.31
C GLY A 255 8.59 9.05 0.80
N PHE A 256 8.98 8.76 2.05
CA PHE A 256 8.11 8.82 3.24
C PHE A 256 7.70 10.24 3.63
N GLU A 257 8.39 11.26 3.13
CA GLU A 257 8.04 12.66 3.41
C GLU A 257 6.90 13.17 2.54
N THR A 258 6.61 12.50 1.42
CA THR A 258 5.44 12.86 0.58
C THR A 258 4.14 12.77 1.36
N LYS A 259 3.24 13.73 1.13
CA LYS A 259 1.95 13.82 1.86
C LYS A 259 1.12 12.55 1.73
N PHE A 260 1.18 11.93 0.54
CA PHE A 260 0.54 10.64 0.28
C PHE A 260 1.05 9.54 1.23
N MET A 261 2.37 9.43 1.41
CA MET A 261 2.97 8.42 2.29
C MET A 261 2.78 8.77 3.76
N GLN A 262 2.72 10.04 4.13
CA GLN A 262 2.43 10.43 5.51
C GLN A 262 1.00 10.06 5.94
N ASN A 263 0.06 10.00 4.99
CA ASN A 263 -1.29 9.47 5.19
C ASN A 263 -1.38 7.95 5.09
N SER A 264 -0.29 7.27 4.70
CA SER A 264 -0.24 5.82 4.78
C SER A 264 0.01 5.38 6.22
N ILE A 265 -0.98 4.72 6.81
CA ILE A 265 -0.84 4.11 8.15
C ILE A 265 0.11 2.92 8.01
N LYS A 266 1.17 2.88 8.84
CA LYS A 266 2.01 1.67 8.97
C LYS A 266 1.09 0.49 9.30
N LEU A 267 1.07 -0.52 8.43
CA LEU A 267 0.14 -1.63 8.59
C LEU A 267 0.39 -2.33 9.95
N PRO A 268 -0.59 -2.33 10.88
CA PRO A 268 -0.47 -3.13 12.09
C PRO A 268 -0.53 -4.62 11.71
N LEU A 269 0.15 -5.45 12.50
CA LEU A 269 0.05 -6.90 12.35
C LEU A 269 -1.34 -7.35 12.78
N LYS A 270 -2.20 -7.66 11.81
CA LYS A 270 -3.54 -8.17 12.05
C LYS A 270 -3.44 -9.60 12.59
N ARG A 271 -4.10 -9.87 13.72
CA ARG A 271 -4.26 -11.20 14.34
C ARG A 271 -5.73 -11.56 14.33
N SER A 272 -6.07 -12.80 14.01
CA SER A 272 -7.46 -13.25 14.01
C SER A 272 -7.98 -13.47 15.43
N ASN A 273 -9.29 -13.43 15.58
CA ASN A 273 -10.00 -13.71 16.81
C ASN A 273 -9.79 -15.16 17.24
N VAL A 274 -9.75 -16.11 16.29
CA VAL A 274 -9.44 -17.52 16.57
C VAL A 274 -8.07 -17.66 17.24
N GLU A 275 -7.06 -16.91 16.77
CA GLU A 275 -5.73 -16.90 17.40
C GLU A 275 -5.75 -16.34 18.83
N LYS A 276 -6.59 -15.35 19.11
CA LYS A 276 -6.76 -14.83 20.48
C LYS A 276 -7.42 -15.87 21.39
N VAL A 277 -8.48 -16.53 20.90
CA VAL A 277 -9.21 -17.56 21.64
C VAL A 277 -8.31 -18.76 21.94
N THR A 278 -7.54 -19.25 20.96
CA THR A 278 -6.60 -20.36 21.20
C THR A 278 -5.53 -20.00 22.22
N ASN A 279 -5.01 -18.76 22.19
CA ASN A 279 -4.05 -18.30 23.19
C ASN A 279 -4.63 -18.26 24.61
N VAL A 280 -5.89 -17.84 24.76
CA VAL A 280 -6.59 -17.89 26.07
C VAL A 280 -6.80 -19.34 26.53
N GLN A 281 -7.21 -20.24 25.63
CA GLN A 281 -7.39 -21.66 25.95
C GLN A 281 -6.08 -22.32 26.39
N ILE A 282 -4.97 -22.02 25.72
CA ILE A 282 -3.63 -22.51 26.11
C ILE A 282 -3.25 -22.00 27.49
N LEU A 283 -3.54 -20.74 27.81
CA LEU A 283 -3.30 -20.18 29.13
C LEU A 283 -4.13 -20.90 30.21
N VAL A 284 -5.39 -21.23 29.93
CA VAL A 284 -6.24 -22.02 30.85
C VAL A 284 -5.67 -23.43 31.05
N LEU A 285 -5.26 -24.11 29.96
CA LEU A 285 -4.64 -25.43 30.04
C LEU A 285 -3.29 -25.40 30.78
N PHE A 286 -2.53 -24.32 30.68
CA PHE A 286 -1.30 -24.13 31.42
C PHE A 286 -1.54 -24.03 32.94
N TRP A 287 -2.56 -23.29 33.37
CA TRP A 287 -2.92 -23.27 34.80
C TRP A 287 -3.43 -24.61 35.31
N LEU A 288 -4.19 -25.34 34.48
CA LEU A 288 -4.63 -26.69 34.81
C LEU A 288 -3.45 -27.67 34.90
N LEU A 289 -2.47 -27.54 34.01
CA LEU A 289 -1.21 -28.29 34.04
C LEU A 289 -0.46 -28.08 35.35
N LEU A 290 -0.30 -26.82 35.78
CA LEU A 290 0.34 -26.48 37.05
C LEU A 290 -0.42 -27.03 38.26
N ALA A 291 -1.75 -26.98 38.24
CA ALA A 291 -2.56 -27.54 39.32
C ALA A 291 -2.37 -29.06 39.43
N MET A 292 -2.40 -29.77 38.30
CA MET A 292 -2.19 -31.22 38.26
C MET A 292 -0.78 -31.62 38.70
N SER A 293 0.26 -30.88 38.28
CA SER A 293 1.64 -31.16 38.71
C SER A 293 1.83 -30.93 40.21
N LEU A 294 1.20 -29.91 40.79
CA LEU A 294 1.23 -29.66 42.23
C LEU A 294 0.54 -30.79 43.02
N VAL A 295 -0.63 -31.24 42.58
CA VAL A 295 -1.35 -32.35 43.23
C VAL A 295 -0.52 -33.63 43.19
N SER A 296 0.09 -33.97 42.05
CA SER A 296 0.96 -35.14 41.91
C SER A 296 2.23 -35.02 42.76
N CYS A 297 2.80 -33.82 42.90
CA CYS A 297 3.97 -33.58 43.74
C CYS A 297 3.65 -33.77 45.24
N VAL A 298 2.49 -33.27 45.71
CA VAL A 298 2.02 -33.55 47.08
C VAL A 298 1.78 -35.04 47.29
N GLY A 299 1.19 -35.72 46.29
CA GLY A 299 1.01 -37.17 46.31
C GLY A 299 2.34 -37.93 46.44
N ALA A 300 3.39 -37.49 45.75
CA ALA A 300 4.73 -38.06 45.86
C ALA A 300 5.31 -37.90 47.27
N ILE A 301 5.21 -36.70 47.87
CA ILE A 301 5.69 -36.46 49.24
C ILE A 301 5.02 -37.42 50.23
N VAL A 302 3.69 -37.52 50.18
CA VAL A 302 2.91 -38.40 51.07
C VAL A 302 3.31 -39.87 50.88
N TRP A 303 3.58 -40.27 49.63
CA TRP A 303 4.04 -41.62 49.32
C TRP A 303 5.42 -41.93 49.93
N HIS A 304 6.39 -41.03 49.79
CA HIS A 304 7.74 -41.23 50.33
C HIS A 304 7.77 -41.23 51.86
N GLU A 305 6.95 -40.39 52.50
CA GLU A 305 6.79 -40.39 53.96
C GLU A 305 6.23 -41.73 54.45
N TRP A 306 5.29 -42.33 53.72
CA TRP A 306 4.67 -43.60 54.11
C TRP A 306 5.62 -44.81 53.98
N TYR A 307 6.55 -44.77 53.02
CA TYR A 307 7.54 -45.82 52.81
C TYR A 307 8.89 -45.59 53.54
N GLY A 308 9.04 -44.47 54.25
CA GLY A 308 10.20 -44.19 55.11
C GLY A 308 11.46 -43.78 54.36
N GLU A 309 11.35 -43.15 53.19
CA GLU A 309 12.49 -42.60 52.45
C GLU A 309 12.70 -41.11 52.76
N ASP A 310 13.94 -40.72 53.04
CA ASP A 310 14.30 -39.32 53.35
C ASP A 310 14.13 -38.42 52.11
N TYR A 311 13.14 -37.53 52.16
CA TYR A 311 12.86 -36.59 51.07
C TYR A 311 13.63 -35.28 51.24
N SER A 312 14.44 -34.91 50.24
CA SER A 312 15.16 -33.64 50.24
C SER A 312 14.27 -32.50 49.69
N SER A 313 14.48 -31.25 50.14
CA SER A 313 13.75 -30.11 49.56
C SER A 313 14.16 -29.80 48.12
N LEU A 314 15.35 -30.25 47.70
CA LEU A 314 15.83 -30.09 46.32
C LEU A 314 15.09 -31.04 45.36
N SER A 315 14.73 -32.25 45.80
CA SER A 315 13.94 -33.19 44.99
C SER A 315 12.55 -32.65 44.68
N PHE A 316 11.89 -31.94 45.61
CA PHE A 316 10.57 -31.33 45.36
C PHE A 316 10.52 -30.48 44.07
N GLY A 317 11.52 -29.62 43.86
CA GLY A 317 11.59 -28.78 42.66
C GLY A 317 11.79 -29.60 41.38
N PHE A 318 12.62 -30.64 41.46
CA PHE A 318 12.85 -31.56 40.35
C PHE A 318 11.62 -32.43 40.04
N ASP A 319 10.94 -32.95 41.04
CA ASP A 319 9.73 -33.76 40.88
C ASP A 319 8.59 -32.94 40.27
N LEU A 320 8.45 -31.68 40.69
CA LEU A 320 7.50 -30.75 40.08
C LEU A 320 7.80 -30.53 38.59
N LEU A 321 9.08 -30.35 38.22
CA LEU A 321 9.48 -30.22 36.82
C LEU A 321 9.25 -31.52 36.03
N VAL A 322 9.53 -32.69 36.61
CA VAL A 322 9.24 -34.00 36.02
C VAL A 322 7.74 -34.14 35.72
N PHE A 323 6.86 -33.79 36.66
CA PHE A 323 5.41 -33.84 36.44
C PHE A 323 4.91 -32.83 35.40
N ILE A 324 5.46 -31.61 35.35
CA ILE A 324 5.15 -30.65 34.28
C ILE A 324 5.54 -31.22 32.91
N ILE A 325 6.72 -31.84 32.81
CA ILE A 325 7.18 -32.49 31.58
C ILE A 325 6.32 -33.71 31.25
N LEU A 326 5.87 -34.50 32.22
CA LEU A 326 5.03 -35.66 31.97
C LEU A 326 3.67 -35.26 31.35
N TYR A 327 3.05 -34.20 31.87
CA TYR A 327 1.73 -33.73 31.46
C TYR A 327 1.74 -32.71 30.31
N HIS A 328 2.90 -32.37 29.73
CA HIS A 328 2.99 -31.37 28.64
C HIS A 328 2.13 -31.70 27.41
N ASN A 329 1.84 -32.99 27.18
CA ASN A 329 0.98 -33.47 26.10
C ASN A 329 -0.49 -33.02 26.22
N LEU A 330 -0.90 -32.48 27.38
CA LEU A 330 -2.22 -31.87 27.57
C LEU A 330 -2.47 -30.72 26.58
N ILE A 331 -1.42 -30.00 26.18
CA ILE A 331 -1.50 -28.96 25.16
C ILE A 331 -1.02 -29.56 23.84
N PRO A 332 -1.93 -29.94 22.93
CA PRO A 332 -1.55 -30.63 21.71
C PRO A 332 -0.82 -29.67 20.76
N ILE A 333 0.48 -29.93 20.55
CA ILE A 333 1.31 -29.21 19.56
C ILE A 333 0.65 -29.23 18.17
N SER A 334 0.00 -30.35 17.83
CA SER A 334 -0.70 -30.56 16.54
C SER A 334 -1.82 -29.56 16.27
N LEU A 335 -2.45 -28.97 17.29
CA LEU A 335 -3.52 -27.99 17.11
C LEU A 335 -3.02 -26.73 16.39
N LEU A 336 -1.83 -26.24 16.74
CA LEU A 336 -1.27 -25.04 16.11
C LEU A 336 -0.96 -25.27 14.64
N VAL A 337 -0.38 -26.43 14.34
CA VAL A 337 0.04 -26.79 12.98
C VAL A 337 -1.17 -26.99 12.08
N THR A 338 -2.17 -27.72 12.59
CA THR A 338 -3.39 -28.00 11.82
C THR A 338 -4.14 -26.71 11.51
N LEU A 339 -4.24 -25.78 12.47
CA LEU A 339 -4.83 -24.46 12.21
C LEU A 339 -4.06 -23.66 11.16
N GLU A 340 -2.73 -23.67 11.17
CA GLU A 340 -1.94 -22.96 10.16
C GLU A 340 -2.09 -23.57 8.76
N ILE A 341 -2.08 -24.90 8.65
CA ILE A 341 -2.26 -25.61 7.38
C ILE A 341 -3.68 -25.40 6.84
N VAL A 342 -4.71 -25.52 7.68
CA VAL A 342 -6.11 -25.32 7.27
C VAL A 342 -6.31 -23.91 6.72
N LYS A 343 -5.79 -22.88 7.40
CA LYS A 343 -5.87 -21.50 6.91
C LYS A 343 -5.16 -21.32 5.56
N TYR A 344 -4.00 -21.95 5.39
CA TYR A 344 -3.28 -21.90 4.11
C TYR A 344 -4.07 -22.57 2.98
N VAL A 345 -4.66 -23.75 3.22
CA VAL A 345 -5.50 -24.46 2.24
C VAL A 345 -6.75 -23.65 1.89
N GLN A 346 -7.42 -23.05 2.89
CA GLN A 346 -8.56 -22.17 2.66
C GLN A 346 -8.20 -20.96 1.77
N ALA A 347 -7.00 -20.39 1.93
CA ALA A 347 -6.55 -19.31 1.05
C ALA A 347 -6.36 -19.79 -0.40
N MET A 348 -5.89 -21.03 -0.60
CA MET A 348 -5.78 -21.61 -1.94
C MET A 348 -7.15 -21.83 -2.58
N PHE A 349 -8.16 -22.28 -1.81
CA PHE A 349 -9.52 -22.40 -2.33
C PHE A 349 -10.11 -21.06 -2.78
N ILE A 350 -9.86 -19.97 -2.04
CA ILE A 350 -10.26 -18.62 -2.48
C ILE A 350 -9.59 -18.24 -3.82
N ASN A 351 -8.33 -18.62 -4.01
CA ASN A 351 -7.60 -18.28 -5.24
C ASN A 351 -8.00 -19.13 -6.46
N TRP A 352 -8.52 -20.33 -6.24
CA TRP A 352 -8.95 -21.26 -7.30
C TRP A 352 -10.42 -21.14 -7.67
N ASP A 353 -11.17 -20.29 -6.98
CA ASP A 353 -12.60 -20.11 -7.22
C ASP A 353 -12.85 -19.42 -8.58
N GLU A 354 -13.55 -20.12 -9.48
CA GLU A 354 -13.94 -19.60 -10.79
C GLU A 354 -15.08 -18.56 -10.69
N ASP A 355 -15.93 -18.62 -9.67
CA ASP A 355 -17.03 -17.66 -9.49
C ASP A 355 -16.50 -16.27 -9.11
N MET A 356 -15.32 -16.21 -8.48
CA MET A 356 -14.61 -14.97 -8.15
C MET A 356 -13.65 -14.51 -9.27
N HIS A 357 -13.85 -14.98 -10.50
CA HIS A 357 -13.08 -14.55 -11.67
C HIS A 357 -13.71 -13.35 -12.39
N TYR A 358 -12.93 -12.27 -12.51
CA TYR A 358 -13.31 -11.11 -13.31
C TYR A 358 -12.88 -11.29 -14.77
N LYS A 359 -13.84 -11.65 -15.63
CA LYS A 359 -13.62 -11.94 -17.07
C LYS A 359 -13.06 -10.76 -17.87
N GLY A 360 -13.41 -9.52 -17.51
CA GLY A 360 -13.02 -8.33 -18.30
C GLY A 360 -11.51 -8.11 -18.39
N ASN A 361 -10.80 -8.31 -17.27
CA ASN A 361 -9.34 -8.18 -17.21
C ASN A 361 -8.62 -9.52 -16.97
N ASN A 362 -9.36 -10.64 -16.99
CA ASN A 362 -8.87 -11.98 -16.68
C ASN A 362 -8.12 -12.04 -15.32
N VAL A 363 -8.74 -11.49 -14.27
CA VAL A 363 -8.15 -11.41 -12.92
C VAL A 363 -8.95 -12.30 -11.97
N TYR A 364 -8.26 -13.18 -11.25
CA TYR A 364 -8.84 -14.02 -10.20
C TYR A 364 -8.79 -13.32 -8.85
N ALA A 365 -9.68 -13.70 -7.92
CA ALA A 365 -9.54 -13.32 -6.52
C ALA A 365 -8.21 -13.81 -5.95
N MET A 366 -7.59 -12.99 -5.12
CA MET A 366 -6.28 -13.28 -4.57
C MET A 366 -6.21 -12.95 -3.07
N ALA A 367 -6.15 -14.00 -2.27
CA ALA A 367 -5.90 -13.90 -0.83
C ALA A 367 -4.44 -13.53 -0.58
N ARG A 368 -4.18 -12.26 -0.23
CA ARG A 368 -2.83 -11.74 0.07
C ARG A 368 -2.27 -12.20 1.42
N THR A 369 -3.15 -12.65 2.33
CA THR A 369 -2.78 -13.12 3.67
C THR A 369 -3.70 -14.27 4.05
N SER A 370 -3.16 -15.42 4.44
CA SER A 370 -3.98 -16.57 4.84
C SER A 370 -4.45 -16.53 6.30
N ASN A 371 -3.84 -15.69 7.15
CA ASN A 371 -4.12 -15.67 8.59
C ASN A 371 -5.51 -15.10 8.98
N LEU A 372 -6.26 -14.54 8.02
CA LEU A 372 -7.50 -13.79 8.27
C LEU A 372 -8.72 -14.42 7.59
N ASN A 373 -8.60 -15.61 7.01
CA ASN A 373 -9.66 -16.21 6.21
C ASN A 373 -10.95 -16.41 7.02
N GLU A 374 -10.82 -16.84 8.27
CA GLU A 374 -11.94 -17.04 9.19
C GLU A 374 -12.66 -15.73 9.59
N GLU A 375 -11.97 -14.58 9.51
CA GLU A 375 -12.56 -13.29 9.87
C GLU A 375 -13.59 -12.84 8.82
N LEU A 376 -13.47 -13.29 7.56
CA LEU A 376 -14.44 -12.97 6.52
C LEU A 376 -15.86 -13.43 6.91
N GLY A 377 -15.97 -14.55 7.65
CA GLY A 377 -17.24 -15.05 8.17
C GLY A 377 -17.80 -14.27 9.37
N GLN A 378 -17.01 -13.39 9.98
CA GLN A 378 -17.38 -12.62 11.18
C GLN A 378 -17.65 -11.14 10.90
N VAL A 379 -17.58 -10.71 9.63
CA VAL A 379 -17.77 -9.31 9.24
C VAL A 379 -19.22 -8.87 9.49
N LYS A 380 -19.42 -7.88 10.36
CA LYS A 380 -20.74 -7.28 10.65
C LYS A 380 -21.00 -5.96 9.89
N TYR A 381 -19.94 -5.21 9.64
CA TYR A 381 -20.02 -3.89 9.02
C TYR A 381 -19.12 -3.88 7.79
N LEU A 382 -19.70 -3.57 6.63
CA LEU A 382 -18.97 -3.36 5.39
C LEU A 382 -18.86 -1.85 5.13
N PHE A 383 -17.65 -1.33 5.21
CA PHE A 383 -17.36 0.04 4.78
C PHE A 383 -16.96 -0.01 3.31
N SER A 384 -17.81 0.55 2.44
CA SER A 384 -17.57 0.61 1.01
C SER A 384 -17.31 2.04 0.57
N ASP A 385 -16.25 2.23 -0.21
CA ASP A 385 -16.02 3.50 -0.88
C ASP A 385 -16.99 3.66 -2.07
N LYS A 386 -17.46 4.88 -2.32
CA LYS A 386 -18.38 5.15 -3.42
C LYS A 386 -17.66 5.09 -4.76
N THR A 387 -16.59 5.85 -4.90
CA THR A 387 -15.90 6.00 -6.18
C THR A 387 -14.97 4.81 -6.42
N GLY A 388 -15.04 4.21 -7.61
CA GLY A 388 -14.18 3.07 -7.97
C GLY A 388 -14.55 1.72 -7.34
N THR A 389 -15.47 1.68 -6.36
CA THR A 389 -16.00 0.43 -5.80
C THR A 389 -17.48 0.24 -6.13
N LEU A 390 -18.36 1.16 -5.73
CA LEU A 390 -19.79 1.07 -6.03
C LEU A 390 -20.13 1.56 -7.45
N THR A 391 -19.44 2.61 -7.91
CA THR A 391 -19.68 3.19 -9.23
C THR A 391 -18.53 2.91 -10.17
N CYS A 392 -18.83 2.37 -11.36
CA CYS A 392 -17.93 2.46 -12.50
C CYS A 392 -17.76 3.95 -12.84
N ASN A 393 -16.53 4.45 -12.96
CA ASN A 393 -16.21 5.86 -13.29
C ASN A 393 -16.60 6.23 -14.74
N ILE A 394 -17.86 5.98 -15.11
CA ILE A 394 -18.46 6.18 -16.43
C ILE A 394 -19.77 6.93 -16.20
N MET A 395 -19.80 8.20 -16.59
CA MET A 395 -20.99 9.03 -16.49
C MET A 395 -21.80 8.89 -17.78
N THR A 396 -22.98 8.29 -17.70
CA THR A 396 -23.89 8.16 -18.85
C THR A 396 -25.02 9.17 -18.73
N PHE A 397 -25.20 9.98 -19.76
CA PHE A 397 -26.34 10.88 -19.84
C PHE A 397 -27.63 10.07 -20.05
N LYS A 398 -28.60 10.21 -19.13
CA LYS A 398 -29.85 9.42 -19.17
C LYS A 398 -31.08 10.23 -19.55
N LYS A 399 -31.31 11.37 -18.90
CA LYS A 399 -32.54 12.15 -19.06
C LYS A 399 -32.21 13.64 -19.09
N LEU A 400 -32.96 14.37 -19.88
CA LEU A 400 -32.97 15.83 -19.92
C LEU A 400 -34.38 16.30 -19.58
N PHE A 401 -34.51 17.21 -18.62
CA PHE A 401 -35.75 17.92 -18.37
C PHE A 401 -35.64 19.32 -18.96
N LEU A 402 -36.36 19.58 -20.06
CA LEU A 402 -36.50 20.89 -20.68
C LEU A 402 -37.97 21.26 -20.59
N LEU A 403 -38.37 22.17 -19.69
CA LEU A 403 -39.77 22.56 -19.55
C LEU A 403 -40.36 23.00 -20.91
N PRO A 404 -41.53 22.47 -21.35
CA PRO A 404 -42.49 21.60 -20.65
C PRO A 404 -42.33 20.08 -20.91
N TYR A 405 -41.25 19.61 -21.54
CA TYR A 405 -41.05 18.22 -21.97
C TYR A 405 -39.96 17.47 -21.18
N SER A 406 -40.28 16.28 -20.68
CA SER A 406 -39.30 15.32 -20.16
C SER A 406 -38.90 14.35 -21.27
N VAL A 407 -37.62 14.37 -21.68
CA VAL A 407 -37.13 13.43 -22.71
C VAL A 407 -36.48 12.25 -22.02
N GLU A 408 -37.20 11.13 -22.00
CA GLU A 408 -36.69 9.81 -21.63
C GLU A 408 -36.38 9.00 -22.89
N ASN A 409 -35.17 9.17 -23.43
CA ASN A 409 -34.42 8.09 -24.08
C ASN A 409 -33.09 8.58 -24.67
N SER A 410 -32.10 7.70 -24.57
CA SER A 410 -30.73 7.89 -25.03
C SER A 410 -30.63 8.20 -26.54
N CYS A 411 -30.02 9.34 -26.83
CA CYS A 411 -29.38 9.74 -28.10
C CYS A 411 -30.28 10.10 -29.32
N PHE A 412 -31.31 9.32 -29.67
CA PHE A 412 -31.98 9.52 -30.98
C PHE A 412 -32.95 10.70 -31.00
N TYR A 413 -33.74 10.89 -29.93
CA TYR A 413 -34.64 12.05 -29.81
C TYR A 413 -33.90 13.33 -29.44
N LEU A 414 -32.82 13.23 -28.66
CA LEU A 414 -32.05 14.40 -28.22
C LEU A 414 -31.41 15.16 -29.40
N LYS A 415 -30.84 14.44 -30.39
CA LYS A 415 -30.29 15.07 -31.60
C LYS A 415 -31.35 15.84 -32.39
N LYS A 416 -32.56 15.29 -32.51
CA LYS A 416 -33.68 15.90 -33.23
C LYS A 416 -34.28 17.08 -32.46
N LEU A 417 -34.36 16.97 -31.12
CA LEU A 417 -34.85 18.04 -30.25
C LEU A 417 -33.84 19.19 -30.14
N ILE A 418 -32.54 18.91 -30.00
CA ILE A 418 -31.48 19.93 -30.01
C ILE A 418 -31.41 20.61 -31.39
N SER A 419 -31.55 19.88 -32.50
CA SER A 419 -31.60 20.53 -33.81
C SER A 419 -32.85 21.41 -33.96
N LEU A 420 -34.01 20.98 -33.47
CA LEU A 420 -35.26 21.78 -33.46
C LEU A 420 -35.14 23.02 -32.55
N TYR A 421 -34.58 22.89 -31.35
CA TYR A 421 -34.40 24.01 -30.41
C TYR A 421 -33.34 25.01 -30.87
N LEU A 422 -32.22 24.54 -31.44
CA LEU A 422 -31.23 25.41 -32.09
C LEU A 422 -31.84 26.14 -33.29
N LEU A 423 -32.65 25.46 -34.11
CA LEU A 423 -33.39 26.10 -35.21
C LEU A 423 -34.37 27.16 -34.70
N GLN A 424 -35.05 26.90 -33.58
CA GLN A 424 -36.04 27.83 -33.03
C GLN A 424 -35.39 29.05 -32.37
N ASN A 425 -34.28 28.88 -31.64
CA ASN A 425 -33.49 29.99 -31.10
C ASN A 425 -32.75 30.77 -32.20
N LEU A 426 -32.29 30.13 -33.27
CA LEU A 426 -31.77 30.82 -34.46
C LEU A 426 -32.88 31.62 -35.15
N TYR A 427 -34.11 31.10 -35.21
CA TYR A 427 -35.26 31.82 -35.77
C TYR A 427 -35.66 33.02 -34.92
N GLU A 428 -35.72 32.91 -33.59
CA GLU A 428 -35.96 34.06 -32.72
C GLU A 428 -34.83 35.08 -32.83
N PHE A 429 -33.56 34.64 -32.89
CA PHE A 429 -32.41 35.53 -33.07
C PHE A 429 -32.43 36.23 -34.44
N LEU A 430 -32.82 35.53 -35.52
CA LEU A 430 -32.97 36.11 -36.87
C LEU A 430 -34.16 37.07 -36.96
N ILE A 431 -35.30 36.75 -36.34
CA ILE A 431 -36.47 37.64 -36.31
C ILE A 431 -36.13 38.90 -35.51
N THR A 432 -35.47 38.78 -34.37
CA THR A 432 -35.03 39.94 -33.58
C THR A 432 -33.98 40.77 -34.35
N TYR A 433 -33.07 40.13 -35.08
CA TYR A 433 -32.06 40.79 -35.91
C TYR A 433 -32.67 41.49 -37.16
N LEU A 434 -33.70 40.91 -37.78
CA LEU A 434 -34.43 41.50 -38.91
C LEU A 434 -35.30 42.68 -38.44
N TYR A 435 -36.00 42.56 -37.31
CA TYR A 435 -36.79 43.66 -36.73
C TYR A 435 -35.92 44.86 -36.31
N LEU A 436 -34.68 44.61 -35.84
CA LEU A 436 -33.74 45.67 -35.49
C LEU A 436 -33.13 46.40 -36.70
N ASN A 437 -33.13 45.78 -37.89
CA ASN A 437 -32.62 46.40 -39.12
C ASN A 437 -33.69 47.16 -39.91
N GLU A 438 -34.97 46.78 -39.84
CA GLU A 438 -36.07 47.56 -40.43
C GLU A 438 -36.36 48.87 -39.67
N ILE A 439 -35.94 49.00 -38.41
CA ILE A 439 -36.09 50.23 -37.62
C ILE A 439 -34.93 51.24 -37.88
N LYS A 440 -33.92 50.86 -38.69
CA LYS A 440 -32.76 51.72 -39.02
C LYS A 440 -32.71 52.21 -40.47
N THR A 441 -33.77 52.01 -41.24
CA THR A 441 -34.04 52.69 -42.52
C THR A 441 -35.26 53.56 -42.37
#